data_AF-A0A356U7T4-F1
#
_entry.id   AF-A0A356U7T4-F1
#
_cell.length_a   1.000
_cell.length_b   1.000
_cell.length_c   1.000
_cell.angle_alpha   90.00
_cell.angle_beta   90.00
_cell.angle_gamma   90.00
#
_symmetry.space_group_name_H-M   'P 1'
#
loop_
_entity.id
_entity.type
_entity.pdbx_description
1 polymer ?
#
loop_
_entity_poly.entity_id
_entity_poly.type
_entity_poly.pdbx_seq_one_letter_code
_entity_poly.pdbx_strand_id
1 'polypeptide(L)' 'YRVVVADSRSPRDGKFIEEIGYYDPSTEPVTINIDEEKALKWLANGAKPSDTAKSLFQKQGIMAKFTANRK' A
#
# COMPACT_ATOMS: atom_id res chain seq x y z
N TYR A 1 8.52 6.76 5.87
CA TYR A 1 7.49 5.82 6.36
C TYR A 1 7.47 4.56 5.51
N ARG A 2 7.31 3.39 6.12
CA ARG A 2 7.20 2.12 5.38
C ARG A 2 5.73 1.78 5.13
N VAL A 3 5.44 1.26 3.96
CA VAL A 3 4.12 0.73 3.60
C VAL A 3 4.20 -0.79 3.77
N VAL A 4 3.56 -1.28 4.82
CA VAL A 4 3.60 -2.70 5.21
C VAL A 4 2.20 -3.28 5.27
N VAL A 5 2.10 -4.57 4.99
CA VAL A 5 0.90 -5.37 5.21
C VAL A 5 1.05 -6.04 6.58
N ALA A 6 0.10 -5.80 7.47
CA ALA A 6 0.07 -6.35 8.81
C ALA A 6 -1.36 -6.75 9.22
N ASP A 7 -1.47 -7.62 10.22
CA ASP A 7 -2.74 -7.90 10.90
C ASP A 7 -3.18 -6.65 11.69
N SER A 8 -4.47 -6.35 11.70
CA SER A 8 -5.02 -5.17 12.39
C SER A 8 -4.81 -5.19 13.90
N ARG A 9 -4.56 -6.37 14.49
CA ARG A 9 -4.27 -6.56 15.91
C ARG A 9 -2.80 -6.37 16.25
N SER A 10 -1.91 -6.36 15.26
CA SER A 10 -0.49 -6.13 15.48
C SER A 10 -0.25 -4.68 15.91
N PRO A 11 0.68 -4.42 16.84
CA PRO A 11 1.06 -3.05 17.17
C PRO A 11 1.71 -2.36 15.96
N ARG A 12 1.65 -1.02 15.91
CA ARG A 12 2.12 -0.21 14.78
C ARG A 12 3.54 -0.56 14.32
N ASP A 13 4.45 -0.71 15.28
CA ASP A 13 5.88 -0.98 15.02
C ASP A 13 6.20 -2.49 15.26
N GLY A 14 5.19 -3.36 15.17
CA GLY A 14 5.28 -4.78 15.47
C GLY A 14 5.61 -5.67 14.28
N LYS A 15 5.24 -6.95 14.41
CA LYS A 15 5.39 -7.94 13.34
C LYS A 15 4.45 -7.60 12.18
N PHE A 16 5.04 -7.34 11.02
CA PHE A 16 4.35 -7.24 9.74
C PHE A 16 4.52 -8.54 8.94
N ILE A 17 3.65 -8.75 7.96
CA ILE A 17 3.64 -9.92 7.08
C ILE A 17 4.62 -9.67 5.92
N GLU A 18 4.45 -8.54 5.23
CA GLU A 18 5.26 -8.17 4.08
C GLU A 18 5.38 -6.65 3.95
N GLU A 19 6.56 -6.18 3.53
CA GLU A 19 6.78 -4.79 3.13
C GLU A 19 6.52 -4.65 1.63
N ILE A 20 5.62 -3.73 1.26
CA ILE A 20 5.18 -3.51 -0.12
C ILE A 20 5.68 -2.18 -0.70
N GLY A 21 6.37 -1.36 0.11
CA GLY A 21 6.93 -0.10 -0.35
C GLY A 21 7.31 0.85 0.77
N TYR A 22 7.65 2.07 0.39
CA TYR A 22 7.93 3.16 1.29
C TYR A 22 7.43 4.50 0.74
N TYR A 23 7.21 5.41 1.67
CA TYR A 23 6.71 6.75 1.46
C TYR A 23 7.56 7.72 2.29
N ASP A 24 8.25 8.64 1.63
CA ASP A 24 9.00 9.70 2.28
C ASP A 24 8.39 11.08 1.96
N PRO A 25 7.71 11.74 2.92
CA PRO A 25 7.20 13.10 2.76
C PRO A 25 8.26 14.17 2.93
N SER A 26 9.44 13.84 3.47
CA SER A 26 10.49 14.81 3.79
C SER A 26 11.38 15.12 2.59
N THR A 27 11.26 14.37 1.50
CA THR A 27 11.98 14.62 0.26
C THR A 27 11.16 15.50 -0.69
N GLU A 28 11.83 16.45 -1.36
CA GLU A 28 11.28 17.21 -2.48
C GLU A 28 12.02 16.78 -3.76
N PRO A 29 11.38 16.04 -4.68
CA PRO A 29 9.98 15.61 -4.69
C PRO A 29 9.68 14.42 -3.75
N VAL A 30 8.43 14.35 -3.29
CA VAL A 30 7.94 13.30 -2.39
C VAL A 30 8.25 11.93 -2.99
N THR A 31 9.04 11.13 -2.28
CA THR A 31 9.45 9.82 -2.77
C THR A 31 8.41 8.78 -2.41
N ILE A 32 7.72 8.25 -3.42
CA ILE A 32 6.73 7.18 -3.27
C ILE A 32 7.18 6.00 -4.11
N ASN A 33 7.51 4.89 -3.45
CA ASN A 33 7.87 3.65 -4.13
C ASN A 33 7.02 2.53 -3.56
N ILE A 34 6.14 1.98 -4.39
CA ILE A 34 5.22 0.90 -4.02
C ILE A 34 5.32 -0.16 -5.11
N ASP A 35 5.51 -1.40 -4.69
CA ASP A 35 5.47 -2.56 -5.57
C ASP A 35 4.02 -2.83 -5.98
N GLU A 36 3.70 -2.52 -7.23
CA GLU A 36 2.34 -2.66 -7.76
C GLU A 36 1.86 -4.11 -7.78
N GLU A 37 2.74 -5.07 -8.10
CA GLU A 37 2.36 -6.49 -8.22
C GLU A 37 1.95 -7.04 -6.87
N LYS A 38 2.74 -6.75 -5.84
CA LYS A 38 2.43 -7.14 -4.46
C LYS A 38 1.18 -6.44 -3.95
N ALA A 39 1.03 -5.14 -4.22
CA ALA A 39 -0.15 -4.40 -3.80
C ALA A 39 -1.43 -4.98 -4.43
N LEU A 40 -1.42 -5.28 -5.72
CA LEU A 40 -2.56 -5.90 -6.42
C LEU A 40 -2.89 -7.29 -5.88
N LYS A 41 -1.87 -8.12 -5.60
CA LYS A 41 -2.05 -9.44 -4.99
C LYS A 41 -2.73 -9.36 -3.63
N TRP A 42 -2.29 -8.45 -2.76
CA TRP A 42 -2.90 -8.28 -1.44
C TRP A 42 -4.31 -7.71 -1.51
N LEU A 43 -4.56 -6.76 -2.40
CA LEU A 43 -5.91 -6.23 -2.65
C LEU A 43 -6.86 -7.32 -3.18
N ALA A 44 -6.38 -8.21 -4.08
CA ALA A 44 -7.14 -9.36 -4.57
C ALA A 44 -7.46 -10.37 -3.47
N ASN A 45 -6.52 -10.59 -2.54
CA ASN A 45 -6.70 -11.44 -1.36
C ASN A 45 -7.63 -10.83 -0.29
N GLY A 46 -8.12 -9.60 -0.48
CA GLY A 46 -9.06 -8.95 0.44
C GLY A 46 -8.42 -8.02 1.47
N ALA A 47 -7.16 -7.63 1.31
CA ALA A 47 -6.53 -6.63 2.16
C ALA A 47 -7.29 -5.29 2.07
N LYS A 48 -7.51 -4.66 3.24
CA LYS A 48 -8.14 -3.35 3.34
C LYS A 48 -7.07 -2.29 3.57
N PRO A 49 -6.82 -1.37 2.61
CA PRO A 49 -5.87 -0.29 2.82
C PRO A 49 -6.41 0.72 3.83
N SER A 50 -5.50 1.34 4.60
CA SER A 50 -5.82 2.52 5.42
C SER A 50 -6.06 3.76 4.54
N ASP A 51 -6.64 4.82 5.10
CA ASP A 51 -6.99 6.04 4.34
C ASP A 51 -5.77 6.65 3.62
N THR A 52 -4.65 6.79 4.33
CA THR A 52 -3.40 7.30 3.74
C THR A 52 -2.84 6.35 2.67
N ALA A 53 -2.85 5.03 2.93
CA ALA A 53 -2.38 4.05 1.96
C ALA A 53 -3.26 4.06 0.68
N LYS A 54 -4.56 4.23 0.83
CA LYS A 54 -5.51 4.37 -0.28
C LYS A 54 -5.19 5.61 -1.12
N SER A 55 -4.92 6.76 -0.50
CA SER A 55 -4.50 7.96 -1.22
C SER A 55 -3.19 7.76 -1.98
N LEU A 56 -2.22 7.07 -1.40
CA LEU A 56 -0.96 6.73 -2.07
C LEU A 56 -1.19 5.79 -3.27
N PHE A 57 -2.03 4.76 -3.10
CA PHE A 57 -2.39 3.83 -4.19
C PHE A 57 -3.19 4.51 -5.30
N GLN A 58 -4.00 5.52 -4.99
CA GLN A 58 -4.68 6.33 -6.00
C GLN A 58 -3.69 7.19 -6.79
N LYS A 59 -2.73 7.83 -6.12
CA LYS A 59 -1.66 8.62 -6.78
C LYS A 59 -0.81 7.78 -7.73
N GLN A 60 -0.55 6.52 -7.37
CA GLN A 60 0.17 5.55 -8.20
C GLN A 60 -0.73 4.83 -9.24
N GLY A 61 -2.05 5.07 -9.25
CA GLY A 61 -2.97 4.41 -10.18
C GLY A 61 -3.27 2.93 -9.88
N ILE A 62 -2.75 2.37 -8.79
CA ILE A 62 -2.93 0.97 -8.38
C ILE A 62 -4.42 0.66 -8.12
N MET A 63 -5.13 1.57 -7.45
CA MET A 63 -6.58 1.40 -7.19
C MET A 63 -7.42 1.40 -8.47
N ALA A 64 -7.00 2.16 -9.49
CA ALA A 64 -7.67 2.17 -10.79
C ALA A 64 -7.45 0.84 -11.52
N LYS A 65 -6.21 0.33 -11.55
CA LYS A 65 -5.88 -0.99 -12.12
C LYS A 65 -6.64 -2.12 -11.41
N PHE A 66 -6.70 -2.09 -10.09
CA PHE A 66 -7.44 -3.07 -9.31
C PHE A 66 -8.95 -3.09 -9.63
N THR A 67 -9.56 -1.90 -9.77
CA THR A 67 -10.98 -1.78 -10.11
C THR A 67 -11.25 -2.25 -11.54
N ALA A 68 -10.34 -1.96 -12.48
CA ALA A 68 -10.43 -2.42 -13.86
C ALA A 68 -10.38 -3.96 -13.96
N ASN A 69 -9.52 -4.63 -13.18
CA ASN A 69 -9.39 -6.09 -13.17
C ASN A 69 -10.62 -6.83 -12.59
N ARG A 70 -11.55 -6.11 -11.95
CA ARG A 70 -12.78 -6.69 -11.38
C ARG A 70 -14.00 -6.59 -12.29
N LYS A 71 -13.86 -5.93 -13.44
CA LYS A 71 -14.94 -5.68 -14.40
C LYS A 71 -14.83 -6.65 -15.57
#